data_AF-E2NL52-F1
#
_entry.id   AF-E2NL52-F1
#
_cell.length_a   1.000
_cell.length_b   1.000
_cell.length_c   1.000
_cell.angle_alpha   90.00
_cell.angle_beta   90.00
_cell.angle_gamma   90.00
#
_symmetry.space_group_name_H-M   'P 1'
#
loop_
_entity.id
_entity.type
_entity.pdbx_description
1 polymer ?
#
loop_
_entity_poly.entity_id
_entity_poly.type
_entity_poly.pdbx_seq_one_letter_code
_entity_poly.pdbx_strand_id
1 'polypeptide(L)'
;MTKNRKQFSAWVIGLLALSLAGCSEAEVPSATTPGDDPLVNDPTRREIILAFQNKLNIKTAGTTRADAPIATTEENEITSLDIYVFSSDKEEGPYTYQERFCYRSDGSTIPNATKIILTVEGDNVALATLRPKKGLFTKFYCIANQPKLLKAGAEYTNFVALEQSSPGADYNIVTKAGIPTETDFLTFTTPLLDPTEDTDILLTPLPMVGSYSPALDLRDISMGSRTRINMTLSRIVSRFDIINDEKLSHLTITGVSMGHGRKGVTFFPVVPVEDADPDKTLITYPDRDFDGANANKGTQTGAFYSYPSPIADKGYLIIKGKYALNQMDIPQEVSYMVEFEQSVAGTGGYIEVKPNHRYTVRITDADPFKLDVNITVSDWTDGGDFEYQPENELAIGTLTGVGATTIAGNNTATVSPDETEYFSIPFTSNSEAECSIVYT
;
A
#
# COMPACT_ATOMS: atom_id res chain seq x y z
N MET A 1 -46.43 4.39 17.22
CA MET A 1 -45.23 5.24 17.10
C MET A 1 -44.06 4.52 17.73
N THR A 2 -42.85 4.73 17.22
CA THR A 2 -41.54 4.12 17.55
C THR A 2 -41.30 2.66 17.11
N LYS A 3 -40.57 2.57 15.98
CA LYS A 3 -39.94 1.41 15.33
C LYS A 3 -38.60 1.06 15.97
N ASN A 4 -38.30 -0.24 15.96
CA ASN A 4 -37.02 -0.93 15.76
C ASN A 4 -35.72 -0.21 16.16
N ARG A 5 -35.12 -0.70 17.26
CA ARG A 5 -33.67 -0.68 17.50
C ARG A 5 -33.30 -2.01 18.14
N LYS A 6 -32.59 -2.86 17.39
CA LYS A 6 -31.64 -3.91 17.85
C LYS A 6 -31.36 -4.85 16.69
N GLN A 7 -30.33 -4.53 15.91
CA GLN A 7 -29.47 -5.46 15.19
C GLN A 7 -28.34 -4.64 14.57
N PHE A 8 -27.28 -4.44 15.36
CA PHE A 8 -25.99 -3.90 14.92
C PHE A 8 -24.96 -4.44 15.91
N SER A 9 -24.51 -5.66 15.66
CA SER A 9 -23.35 -6.28 16.31
C SER A 9 -23.17 -7.67 15.72
N ALA A 10 -22.00 -7.87 15.10
CA ALA A 10 -21.47 -9.02 14.37
C ALA A 10 -21.18 -8.59 12.94
N TRP A 11 -20.01 -8.94 12.40
CA TRP A 11 -19.37 -8.47 11.16
C TRP A 11 -18.45 -7.24 11.30
N VAL A 12 -17.48 -7.34 12.21
CA VAL A 12 -16.14 -6.74 12.06
C VAL A 12 -15.14 -7.66 12.77
N ILE A 13 -14.80 -8.79 12.15
CA ILE A 13 -13.62 -9.59 12.53
C ILE A 13 -13.02 -10.10 11.23
N GLY A 14 -11.90 -9.50 10.81
CA GLY A 14 -11.18 -9.91 9.60
C GLY A 14 -10.53 -8.76 8.85
N LEU A 15 -9.70 -7.94 9.53
CA LEU A 15 -8.68 -7.08 8.92
C LEU A 15 -7.84 -6.43 10.02
N LEU A 16 -7.09 -7.27 10.74
CA LEU A 16 -6.08 -6.80 11.68
C LEU A 16 -4.93 -7.80 11.78
N ALA A 17 -4.20 -7.98 10.69
CA ALA A 17 -2.86 -8.55 10.71
C ALA A 17 -2.14 -8.11 9.43
N LEU A 18 -0.86 -7.77 9.57
CA LEU A 18 0.09 -7.34 8.53
C LEU A 18 0.11 -5.83 8.16
N SER A 19 0.42 -4.98 9.15
CA SER A 19 1.21 -3.76 8.90
C SER A 19 2.25 -3.46 10.00
N LEU A 20 2.55 -4.42 10.88
CA LEU A 20 3.69 -4.36 11.80
C LEU A 20 4.95 -4.87 11.10
N ALA A 21 5.36 -4.23 10.02
CA ALA A 21 6.68 -4.47 9.43
C ALA A 21 7.75 -3.74 10.25
N GLY A 22 8.33 -4.45 11.23
CA GLY A 22 9.74 -4.38 11.59
C GLY A 22 10.35 -3.03 11.98
N CYS A 23 9.65 -2.16 12.71
CA CYS A 23 10.34 -1.03 13.35
C CYS A 23 11.22 -1.53 14.51
N SER A 24 12.53 -1.24 14.48
CA SER A 24 13.46 -1.53 15.58
C SER A 24 14.16 -0.27 16.05
N GLU A 25 14.37 -0.18 17.36
CA GLU A 25 15.00 0.96 18.01
C GLU A 25 16.35 0.57 18.61
N ALA A 26 17.35 1.44 18.47
CA ALA A 26 18.65 1.26 19.09
C ALA A 26 19.28 2.60 19.48
N GLU A 27 20.00 2.61 20.60
CA GLU A 27 20.87 3.73 20.98
C GLU A 27 22.21 3.63 20.27
N VAL A 28 22.69 4.74 19.70
CA VAL A 28 23.96 4.81 18.97
C VAL A 28 24.87 5.90 19.57
N PRO A 29 26.18 5.66 19.72
CA PRO A 29 27.13 6.68 20.17
C PRO A 29 27.23 7.86 19.19
N SER A 30 27.47 9.06 19.73
CA SER A 30 27.53 10.31 18.98
C SER A 30 28.67 10.34 17.96
N ALA A 31 28.37 10.54 16.68
CA ALA A 31 29.38 10.83 15.66
C ALA A 31 29.63 12.35 15.58
N THR A 32 30.90 12.74 15.68
CA THR A 32 31.37 14.11 15.49
C THR A 32 31.47 14.46 14.00
N THR A 33 30.41 15.02 13.43
CA THR A 33 30.56 15.88 12.25
C THR A 33 29.45 16.93 12.26
N PRO A 34 29.74 18.17 12.67
CA PRO A 34 28.81 19.27 12.53
C PRO A 34 28.64 19.56 11.04
N GLY A 35 27.48 19.21 10.47
CA GLY A 35 27.00 19.82 9.24
C GLY A 35 26.25 21.13 9.54
N ASP A 36 25.90 21.89 8.49
CA ASP A 36 25.13 23.15 8.51
C ASP A 36 23.69 23.02 9.08
N ASP A 37 23.44 22.17 10.07
CA ASP A 37 22.13 22.05 10.73
C ASP A 37 22.02 23.10 11.86
N PRO A 38 21.12 24.09 11.73
CA PRO A 38 20.95 25.15 12.75
C PRO A 38 20.46 24.62 14.11
N LEU A 39 19.92 23.40 14.18
CA LEU A 39 19.37 22.81 15.40
C LEU A 39 20.39 21.97 16.19
N VAL A 40 21.61 21.77 15.69
CA VAL A 40 22.60 20.82 16.28
C VAL A 40 23.00 21.15 17.72
N ASN A 41 22.97 22.43 18.10
CA ASN A 41 23.34 22.90 19.44
C ASN A 41 22.14 23.38 20.26
N ASP A 42 20.90 23.16 19.80
CA ASP A 42 19.70 23.59 20.52
C ASP A 42 19.45 22.62 21.71
N PRO A 43 19.55 23.10 22.98
CA PRO A 43 19.37 22.25 24.14
C PRO A 43 17.94 21.73 24.31
N THR A 44 16.96 22.27 23.58
CA THR A 44 15.56 21.83 23.57
C THR A 44 15.28 20.71 22.56
N ARG A 45 16.29 20.28 21.79
CA ARG A 45 16.15 19.26 20.75
C ARG A 45 16.85 17.96 21.11
N ARG A 46 16.39 16.87 20.51
CA ARG A 46 17.02 15.55 20.60
C ARG A 46 17.28 15.01 19.20
N GLU A 47 18.47 14.48 18.97
CA GLU A 47 18.82 13.88 17.69
C GLU A 47 18.21 12.47 17.55
N ILE A 48 17.50 12.25 16.44
CA ILE A 48 16.89 10.97 16.06
C ILE A 48 17.29 10.66 14.64
N ILE A 49 17.63 9.41 14.36
CA ILE A 49 17.92 8.92 13.02
C ILE A 49 16.80 7.99 12.59
N LEU A 50 16.03 8.38 11.57
CA LEU A 50 15.14 7.44 10.87
C LEU A 50 15.93 6.78 9.75
N ALA A 51 16.03 5.45 9.79
CA ALA A 51 16.76 4.65 8.82
C ALA A 51 15.79 3.83 7.96
N PHE A 52 15.67 4.19 6.69
CA PHE A 52 14.76 3.56 5.73
C PHE A 52 15.44 2.39 5.00
N GLN A 53 14.91 1.18 5.17
CA GLN A 53 15.52 -0.08 4.70
C GLN A 53 15.04 -0.53 3.30
N ASN A 54 14.77 0.40 2.38
CA ASN A 54 14.13 0.15 1.09
C ASN A 54 15.04 0.23 -0.14
N LYS A 55 16.37 0.29 0.01
CA LYS A 55 17.29 0.58 -1.12
C LYS A 55 16.87 1.82 -1.91
N LEU A 56 16.44 2.87 -1.18
CA LEU A 56 15.87 4.08 -1.78
C LEU A 56 16.90 4.78 -2.67
N ASN A 57 16.45 5.25 -3.83
CA ASN A 57 17.27 6.01 -4.74
C ASN A 57 17.17 7.51 -4.41
N ILE A 58 18.31 8.10 -4.06
CA ILE A 58 18.47 9.52 -3.72
C ILE A 58 19.46 10.10 -4.74
N LYS A 59 19.12 11.21 -5.41
CA LYS A 59 19.89 11.82 -6.53
C LYS A 59 21.37 12.19 -6.23
N THR A 60 21.90 11.88 -5.05
CA THR A 60 23.28 12.16 -4.63
C THR A 60 24.17 10.90 -4.53
N ALA A 61 23.64 9.70 -4.76
CA ALA A 61 24.42 8.45 -4.68
C ALA A 61 24.59 7.80 -6.06
N GLY A 62 25.84 7.60 -6.48
CA GLY A 62 26.17 6.78 -7.66
C GLY A 62 25.95 5.30 -7.35
N THR A 63 25.29 4.59 -8.25
CA THR A 63 24.95 3.17 -8.08
C THR A 63 26.09 2.26 -8.56
N THR A 64 26.53 1.29 -7.76
CA THR A 64 27.29 0.12 -8.21
C THR A 64 26.56 -1.18 -7.87
N ARG A 65 26.37 -2.03 -8.89
CA ARG A 65 25.57 -3.27 -8.94
C ARG A 65 26.07 -4.41 -8.02
N ALA A 66 25.13 -5.22 -7.53
CA ALA A 66 24.97 -6.67 -7.79
C ALA A 66 23.58 -7.12 -7.27
N ASP A 67 22.89 -8.00 -7.99
CA ASP A 67 21.46 -8.36 -7.90
C ASP A 67 20.48 -7.26 -8.35
N ALA A 68 19.72 -7.52 -9.42
CA ALA A 68 18.76 -6.55 -9.93
C ALA A 68 17.61 -6.37 -8.91
N PRO A 69 17.40 -5.17 -8.33
CA PRO A 69 16.29 -4.93 -7.43
C PRO A 69 14.94 -5.18 -8.13
N ILE A 70 13.92 -5.62 -7.36
CA ILE A 70 12.57 -5.89 -7.88
C ILE A 70 11.92 -4.57 -8.34
N ALA A 71 12.14 -3.49 -7.58
CA ALA A 71 11.77 -2.13 -7.97
C ALA A 71 12.77 -1.52 -8.95
N THR A 72 12.29 -0.70 -9.89
CA THR A 72 13.15 0.10 -10.78
C THR A 72 13.76 1.30 -10.03
N THR A 73 14.77 1.91 -10.64
CA THR A 73 15.41 3.12 -10.12
C THR A 73 14.42 4.27 -9.94
N GLU A 74 13.48 4.45 -10.87
CA GLU A 74 12.44 5.50 -10.81
C GLU A 74 11.38 5.19 -9.75
N GLU A 75 11.05 3.90 -9.57
CA GLU A 75 10.10 3.47 -8.54
C GLU A 75 10.65 3.63 -7.12
N ASN A 76 11.98 3.51 -6.94
CA ASN A 76 12.67 3.72 -5.66
C ASN A 76 13.10 5.18 -5.43
N GLU A 77 12.87 6.07 -6.39
CA GLU A 77 13.27 7.47 -6.29
C GLU A 77 12.42 8.23 -5.25
N ILE A 78 13.09 8.89 -4.30
CA ILE A 78 12.44 9.83 -3.39
C ILE A 78 12.82 11.25 -3.80
N THR A 79 11.85 11.99 -4.33
CA THR A 79 12.00 13.42 -4.68
C THR A 79 11.52 14.33 -3.57
N SER A 80 10.58 13.85 -2.75
CA SER A 80 10.09 14.54 -1.57
C SER A 80 9.80 13.57 -0.44
N LEU A 81 10.04 14.01 0.80
CA LEU A 81 9.67 13.29 2.01
C LEU A 81 9.23 14.31 3.05
N ASP A 82 8.07 14.10 3.65
CA ASP A 82 7.56 14.85 4.80
C ASP A 82 7.43 13.92 5.99
N ILE A 83 7.97 14.33 7.13
CA ILE A 83 7.92 13.60 8.39
C ILE A 83 7.13 14.45 9.37
N TYR A 84 5.92 14.00 9.67
CA TYR A 84 5.01 14.63 10.60
C TYR A 84 5.25 14.08 12.01
N VAL A 85 5.46 14.99 12.95
CA VAL A 85 5.72 14.68 14.34
C VAL A 85 4.48 15.01 15.16
N PHE A 86 3.91 14.01 15.81
CA PHE A 86 2.80 14.17 16.75
C PHE A 86 3.29 13.87 18.15
N SER A 87 2.86 14.65 19.14
CA SER A 87 3.35 14.47 20.51
C SER A 87 2.28 14.72 21.57
N SER A 88 2.51 14.15 22.75
CA SER A 88 1.62 14.23 23.91
C SER A 88 2.42 14.27 25.22
N ASP A 89 1.84 14.86 26.26
CA ASP A 89 2.40 14.89 27.62
C ASP A 89 2.23 13.55 28.36
N LYS A 90 1.42 12.64 27.81
CA LYS A 90 1.16 11.29 28.32
C LYS A 90 1.37 10.25 27.24
N GLU A 91 1.81 9.07 27.63
CA GLU A 91 2.06 7.93 26.74
C GLU A 91 0.78 7.54 25.97
N GLU A 92 -0.34 7.48 26.69
CA GLU A 92 -1.68 7.24 26.14
C GLU A 92 -2.51 8.54 26.13
N GLY A 93 -1.89 9.65 25.72
CA GLY A 93 -2.51 10.96 25.67
C GLY A 93 -3.08 11.34 24.30
N PRO A 94 -3.84 12.45 24.19
CA PRO A 94 -4.18 13.00 22.89
C PRO A 94 -2.89 13.49 22.22
N TYR A 95 -2.55 12.88 21.09
CA TYR A 95 -1.43 13.31 20.27
C TYR A 95 -1.89 14.41 19.31
N THR A 96 -1.11 15.49 19.24
CA THR A 96 -1.38 16.60 18.32
C THR A 96 -0.11 17.04 17.60
N TYR A 97 -0.26 17.71 16.47
CA TYR A 97 0.85 18.09 15.61
C TYR A 97 1.88 18.96 16.36
N GLN A 98 3.15 18.55 16.35
CA GLN A 98 4.26 19.27 16.96
C GLN A 98 5.07 20.04 15.92
N GLU A 99 5.54 19.36 14.89
CA GLU A 99 6.38 19.94 13.85
C GLU A 99 6.46 19.01 12.63
N ARG A 100 7.05 19.51 11.55
CA ARG A 100 7.28 18.77 10.31
C ARG A 100 8.75 18.91 9.92
N PHE A 101 9.35 17.80 9.52
CA PHE A 101 10.62 17.78 8.81
C PHE A 101 10.37 17.49 7.34
N CYS A 102 11.14 18.09 6.44
CA CYS A 102 10.96 17.91 5.01
C CYS A 102 12.28 17.75 4.25
N TYR A 103 12.32 16.80 3.33
CA TYR A 103 13.33 16.69 2.29
C TYR A 103 12.70 16.99 0.94
N ARG A 104 13.44 17.70 0.10
CA ARG A 104 13.10 17.97 -1.31
C ARG A 104 14.38 17.84 -2.12
N SER A 105 14.35 17.05 -3.19
CA SER A 105 15.53 16.78 -4.02
C SER A 105 16.04 18.02 -4.76
N ASP A 106 15.14 18.97 -5.05
CA ASP A 106 15.47 20.28 -5.64
C ASP A 106 15.96 21.30 -4.61
N GLY A 107 15.99 20.93 -3.33
CA GLY A 107 16.40 21.79 -2.23
C GLY A 107 15.37 22.84 -1.82
N SER A 108 14.15 22.82 -2.38
CA SER A 108 13.06 23.72 -2.02
C SER A 108 12.70 23.63 -0.54
N THR A 109 12.13 24.71 -0.01
CA THR A 109 11.71 24.82 1.38
C THR A 109 10.20 24.80 1.48
N ILE A 110 9.67 24.27 2.58
CA ILE A 110 8.24 24.28 2.85
C ILE A 110 7.99 25.18 4.06
N PRO A 111 6.99 26.09 3.98
CA PRO A 111 6.62 26.90 5.13
C PRO A 111 6.33 26.05 6.36
N ASN A 112 6.83 26.51 7.51
CA ASN A 112 6.64 25.86 8.82
C ASN A 112 7.15 24.40 8.88
N ALA A 113 8.13 24.04 8.05
CA ALA A 113 8.83 22.75 8.10
C ALA A 113 10.34 22.94 8.24
N THR A 114 10.98 22.06 8.99
CA THR A 114 12.43 22.01 9.13
C THR A 114 13.02 21.20 7.98
N LYS A 115 13.87 21.83 7.17
CA LYS A 115 14.57 21.12 6.09
C LYS A 115 15.55 20.10 6.66
N ILE A 116 15.55 18.90 6.09
CA ILE A 116 16.51 17.83 6.40
C ILE A 116 17.26 17.40 5.15
N ILE A 117 18.36 16.69 5.36
CA ILE A 117 19.14 16.04 4.31
C ILE A 117 18.99 14.53 4.49
N LEU A 118 18.79 13.83 3.38
CA LEU A 118 18.90 12.38 3.35
C LEU A 118 20.34 12.01 3.02
N THR A 119 20.92 11.14 3.83
CA THR A 119 22.23 10.53 3.58
C THR A 119 22.06 9.05 3.33
N VAL A 120 23.06 8.39 2.76
CA VAL A 120 23.04 6.94 2.51
C VAL A 120 24.10 6.29 3.39
N GLU A 121 23.70 5.25 4.12
CA GLU A 121 24.60 4.37 4.86
C GLU A 121 24.74 3.05 4.10
N GLY A 122 25.98 2.71 3.73
CA GLY A 122 26.25 1.62 2.80
C GLY A 122 25.61 1.90 1.44
N ASP A 123 25.05 0.87 0.81
CA ASP A 123 24.41 0.98 -0.52
C ASP A 123 22.88 1.03 -0.47
N ASN A 124 22.26 0.78 0.70
CA ASN A 124 20.85 0.36 0.77
C ASN A 124 20.00 1.08 1.83
N VAL A 125 20.59 1.86 2.73
CA VAL A 125 19.86 2.47 3.84
C VAL A 125 19.90 3.98 3.72
N ALA A 126 18.74 4.61 3.54
CA ALA A 126 18.62 6.06 3.58
C ALA A 126 18.41 6.53 5.03
N LEU A 127 19.20 7.50 5.47
CA LEU A 127 19.13 8.07 6.81
C LEU A 127 18.59 9.50 6.76
N ALA A 128 17.52 9.73 7.52
CA ALA A 128 17.02 11.06 7.86
C ALA A 128 17.43 11.39 9.30
N THR A 129 18.34 12.35 9.46
CA THR A 129 18.69 12.89 10.78
C THR A 129 17.73 14.02 11.13
N LEU A 130 16.99 13.84 12.22
CA LEU A 130 15.98 14.76 12.73
C LEU A 130 16.41 15.30 14.08
N ARG A 131 15.91 16.50 14.42
CA ARG A 131 16.10 17.12 15.73
C ARG A 131 14.76 17.64 16.29
N PRO A 132 13.78 16.77 16.61
CA PRO A 132 12.50 17.19 17.19
C PRO A 132 12.65 17.77 18.60
N LYS A 133 11.67 18.58 19.02
CA LYS A 133 11.58 19.07 20.40
C LYS A 133 11.49 17.89 21.35
N LYS A 134 12.33 17.91 22.39
CA LYS A 134 12.32 16.93 23.46
C LYS A 134 11.29 17.29 24.54
N GLY A 135 11.02 16.37 25.47
CA GLY A 135 10.16 16.61 26.63
C GLY A 135 8.73 16.10 26.51
N LEU A 136 8.41 15.30 25.50
CA LEU A 136 7.08 14.71 25.28
C LEU A 136 7.23 13.26 24.79
N PHE A 137 6.13 12.51 24.82
CA PHE A 137 6.01 11.28 24.04
C PHE A 137 5.73 11.63 22.58
N THR A 138 6.41 10.97 21.64
CA THR A 138 6.43 11.38 20.25
C THR A 138 6.24 10.21 19.29
N LYS A 139 5.48 10.44 18.21
CA LYS A 139 5.26 9.52 17.10
C LYS A 139 5.66 10.17 15.79
N PHE A 140 6.10 9.36 14.82
CA PHE A 140 6.59 9.81 13.52
C PHE A 140 5.79 9.18 12.38
N TYR A 141 5.37 10.01 11.44
CA TYR A 141 4.65 9.60 10.22
C TYR A 141 5.35 10.16 9.00
N CYS A 142 5.84 9.27 8.14
CA CYS A 142 6.62 9.57 6.95
C CYS A 142 5.75 9.41 5.71
N ILE A 143 5.65 10.45 4.88
CA ILE A 143 4.98 10.42 3.58
C ILE A 143 5.97 10.89 2.52
N ALA A 144 6.28 10.02 1.56
CA ALA A 144 7.20 10.31 0.47
C ALA A 144 6.46 10.45 -0.86
N ASN A 145 6.97 11.33 -1.74
CA ASN A 145 6.44 11.60 -3.08
C ASN A 145 4.95 12.00 -3.16
N GLN A 146 4.34 12.39 -2.04
CA GLN A 146 2.95 12.84 -1.95
C GLN A 146 2.84 14.13 -1.12
N PRO A 147 3.16 15.30 -1.70
CA PRO A 147 3.20 16.55 -0.95
C PRO A 147 1.81 17.12 -0.62
N LYS A 148 0.77 16.71 -1.36
CA LYS A 148 -0.62 17.15 -1.16
C LYS A 148 -1.39 16.08 -0.39
N LEU A 149 -2.09 16.52 0.66
CA LEU A 149 -2.95 15.69 1.52
C LEU A 149 -4.36 16.27 1.50
N LEU A 150 -5.39 15.43 1.46
CA LEU A 150 -6.77 15.88 1.55
C LEU A 150 -7.37 15.56 2.92
N LYS A 151 -8.20 16.47 3.42
CA LYS A 151 -9.14 16.23 4.53
C LYS A 151 -10.54 16.50 4.01
N ALA A 152 -11.41 15.48 4.06
CA ALA A 152 -12.78 15.58 3.56
C ALA A 152 -12.88 16.15 2.12
N GLY A 153 -11.98 15.70 1.23
CA GLY A 153 -11.95 16.09 -0.19
C GLY A 153 -11.28 17.42 -0.50
N ALA A 154 -10.86 18.21 0.50
CA ALA A 154 -10.16 19.48 0.30
C ALA A 154 -8.69 19.40 0.69
N GLU A 155 -7.81 20.12 -0.01
CA GLU A 155 -6.39 20.19 0.32
C GLU A 155 -6.18 20.73 1.74
N TYR A 156 -5.44 19.99 2.55
CA TYR A 156 -5.17 20.34 3.93
C TYR A 156 -3.79 20.97 4.08
N THR A 157 -3.78 22.24 4.49
CA THR A 157 -2.54 23.01 4.69
C THR A 157 -2.43 23.61 6.11
N ASN A 158 -3.45 23.44 6.95
CA ASN A 158 -3.52 24.08 8.26
C ASN A 158 -2.77 23.29 9.34
N PHE A 159 -1.44 23.39 9.35
CA PHE A 159 -0.59 22.80 10.38
C PHE A 159 -0.16 23.86 11.41
N VAL A 160 -0.60 23.71 12.66
CA VAL A 160 -0.27 24.60 13.78
C VAL A 160 0.40 23.78 14.87
N ALA A 161 1.68 24.06 15.13
CA ALA A 161 2.45 23.37 16.16
C ALA A 161 1.83 23.53 17.56
N LEU A 162 1.87 22.47 18.36
CA LEU A 162 1.58 22.54 19.78
C LEU A 162 2.55 23.48 20.51
N GLU A 163 2.09 24.05 21.63
CA GLU A 163 2.91 24.89 22.51
C GLU A 163 3.26 24.12 23.78
N GLN A 164 4.50 24.27 24.25
CA GLN A 164 5.04 23.61 25.43
C GLN A 164 5.46 24.65 26.46
N SER A 165 5.32 24.34 27.75
CA SER A 165 5.75 25.23 28.82
C SER A 165 7.26 25.36 28.90
N SER A 166 7.99 24.24 28.82
CA SER A 166 9.44 24.19 29.06
C SER A 166 10.05 22.90 28.49
N PRO A 167 10.24 22.81 27.16
CA PRO A 167 10.81 21.63 26.51
C PRO A 167 12.11 21.16 27.17
N GLY A 168 12.15 19.91 27.62
CA GLY A 168 13.33 19.32 28.24
C GLY A 168 13.50 19.52 29.74
N ALA A 169 12.50 20.08 30.42
CA ALA A 169 12.42 20.09 31.88
C ALA A 169 11.42 19.03 32.38
N ASP A 170 11.61 18.53 33.59
CA ASP A 170 10.74 17.51 34.20
C ASP A 170 9.28 17.98 34.38
N TYR A 171 9.05 19.29 34.39
CA TYR A 171 7.73 19.93 34.51
C TYR A 171 7.16 20.39 33.16
N ASN A 172 7.71 19.90 32.04
CA ASN A 172 7.22 20.22 30.72
C ASN A 172 5.78 19.70 30.52
N ILE A 173 4.90 20.57 30.02
CA ILE A 173 3.52 20.22 29.67
C ILE A 173 3.14 20.85 28.34
N VAL A 174 2.15 20.26 27.68
CA VAL A 174 1.49 20.87 26.53
C VAL A 174 0.55 21.96 27.05
N THR A 175 0.84 23.22 26.74
CA THR A 175 0.00 24.38 27.14
C THR A 175 -1.09 24.68 26.12
N LYS A 176 -0.90 24.25 24.87
CA LYS A 176 -1.88 24.38 23.80
C LYS A 176 -1.70 23.24 22.80
N ALA A 177 -2.81 22.57 22.49
CA ALA A 177 -2.86 21.51 21.50
C ALA A 177 -2.49 22.01 20.09
N GLY A 178 -1.76 21.17 19.35
CA GLY A 178 -1.49 21.38 17.94
C GLY A 178 -2.69 21.05 17.05
N ILE A 179 -2.60 21.44 15.78
CA ILE A 179 -3.59 21.17 14.74
C ILE A 179 -2.84 20.63 13.51
N PRO A 180 -3.25 19.49 12.93
CA PRO A 180 -4.35 18.63 13.33
C PRO A 180 -4.05 17.80 14.59
N THR A 181 -5.08 17.11 15.10
CA THR A 181 -4.88 15.97 16.01
C THR A 181 -4.32 14.78 15.22
N GLU A 182 -3.67 13.83 15.90
CA GLU A 182 -3.24 12.57 15.27
C GLU A 182 -4.44 11.85 14.65
N THR A 183 -5.55 11.74 15.40
CA THR A 183 -6.79 11.11 14.91
C THR A 183 -7.27 11.71 13.59
N ASP A 184 -7.29 13.04 13.47
CA ASP A 184 -7.69 13.71 12.22
C ASP A 184 -6.68 13.44 11.10
N PHE A 185 -5.38 13.46 11.41
CA PHE A 185 -4.33 13.21 10.42
C PHE A 185 -4.39 11.81 9.83
N LEU A 186 -4.72 10.79 10.64
CA LEU A 186 -4.88 9.41 10.18
C LEU A 186 -6.05 9.23 9.19
N THR A 187 -7.00 10.17 9.14
CA THR A 187 -8.09 10.16 8.14
C THR A 187 -7.73 10.89 6.84
N PHE A 188 -6.52 11.44 6.71
CA PHE A 188 -6.14 12.16 5.50
C PHE A 188 -5.93 11.19 4.35
N THR A 189 -6.22 11.65 3.14
CA THR A 189 -6.15 10.85 1.92
C THR A 189 -5.20 11.45 0.90
N THR A 190 -4.82 10.64 -0.07
CA THR A 190 -4.26 11.14 -1.33
C THR A 190 -5.24 12.09 -2.01
N PRO A 191 -4.76 12.95 -2.94
CA PRO A 191 -5.58 13.43 -4.04
C PRO A 191 -6.30 12.24 -4.69
N LEU A 192 -7.55 12.46 -5.05
CA LEU A 192 -8.37 11.43 -5.68
C LEU A 192 -8.16 11.53 -7.19
N LEU A 193 -7.97 10.39 -7.84
CA LEU A 193 -7.91 10.30 -9.30
C LEU A 193 -9.23 10.77 -9.89
N ASP A 194 -9.15 11.64 -10.87
CA ASP A 194 -10.27 12.10 -11.69
C ASP A 194 -10.30 11.31 -13.01
N PRO A 195 -11.29 10.41 -13.21
CA PRO A 195 -11.39 9.63 -14.44
C PRO A 195 -11.75 10.47 -15.68
N THR A 196 -12.08 11.76 -15.51
CA THR A 196 -12.36 12.67 -16.62
C THR A 196 -11.11 13.39 -17.15
N GLU A 197 -9.99 13.28 -16.44
CA GLU A 197 -8.71 13.86 -16.81
C GLU A 197 -7.75 12.76 -17.28
N ASP A 198 -7.52 12.66 -18.59
CA ASP A 198 -6.74 11.57 -19.20
C ASP A 198 -5.31 11.43 -18.64
N THR A 199 -4.77 12.52 -18.09
CA THR A 199 -3.42 12.56 -17.51
C THR A 199 -3.36 12.29 -16.01
N ASP A 200 -4.51 12.16 -15.34
CA ASP A 200 -4.56 11.87 -13.90
C ASP A 200 -4.38 10.38 -13.64
N ILE A 201 -3.12 9.95 -13.82
CA ILE A 201 -2.68 8.57 -13.67
C ILE A 201 -1.55 8.49 -12.64
N LEU A 202 -1.42 7.31 -12.02
CA LEU A 202 -0.34 7.02 -11.10
C LEU A 202 0.97 6.82 -11.87
N LEU A 203 2.00 7.59 -11.52
CA LEU A 203 3.31 7.59 -12.17
C LEU A 203 4.45 7.66 -11.16
N THR A 204 5.64 7.22 -11.57
CA THR A 204 6.87 7.38 -10.80
C THR A 204 7.29 8.86 -10.77
N PRO A 205 7.89 9.35 -9.68
CA PRO A 205 8.24 8.63 -8.45
C PRO A 205 7.00 8.33 -7.58
N LEU A 206 6.92 7.10 -7.05
CA LEU A 206 5.69 6.59 -6.44
C LEU A 206 5.53 7.03 -4.97
N PRO A 207 4.29 7.27 -4.52
CA PRO A 207 4.01 7.60 -3.13
C PRO A 207 4.29 6.43 -2.18
N MET A 208 4.96 6.72 -1.06
CA MET A 208 5.30 5.73 -0.03
C MET A 208 5.00 6.27 1.37
N VAL A 209 4.72 5.36 2.30
CA VAL A 209 4.42 5.70 3.70
C VAL A 209 5.20 4.81 4.67
N GLY A 210 5.54 5.35 5.83
CA GLY A 210 6.06 4.58 6.96
C GLY A 210 5.76 5.31 8.26
N SER A 211 5.65 4.59 9.36
CA SER A 211 5.36 5.20 10.65
C SER A 211 6.08 4.50 11.79
N TYR A 212 6.53 5.29 12.76
CA TYR A 212 6.83 4.82 14.11
C TYR A 212 5.76 5.40 15.03
N SER A 213 4.71 4.61 15.26
CA SER A 213 3.58 4.95 16.11
C SER A 213 3.68 4.49 17.58
N PRO A 214 4.67 3.69 18.04
CA PRO A 214 4.94 3.59 19.45
C PRO A 214 5.28 4.96 20.04
N ALA A 215 4.89 5.19 21.29
CA ALA A 215 5.13 6.43 22.00
C ALA A 215 6.62 6.56 22.38
N LEU A 216 7.46 7.14 21.50
CA LEU A 216 8.86 7.37 21.82
C LEU A 216 8.97 8.38 22.96
N ASP A 217 9.58 7.99 24.07
CA ASP A 217 9.75 8.88 25.22
C ASP A 217 10.95 9.82 25.04
N LEU A 218 10.69 11.08 24.66
CA LEU A 218 11.72 12.10 24.55
C LEU A 218 11.87 12.93 25.84
N ARG A 219 11.29 12.50 26.97
CA ARG A 219 11.36 13.22 28.26
C ARG A 219 12.65 12.93 29.02
N ASP A 220 13.24 11.76 28.84
CA ASP A 220 14.42 11.34 29.60
C ASP A 220 15.63 12.24 29.30
N ILE A 221 16.03 13.05 30.27
CA ILE A 221 17.17 13.99 30.19
C ILE A 221 18.54 13.32 30.29
N SER A 222 18.60 12.04 30.69
CA SER A 222 19.84 11.28 30.92
C SER A 222 20.38 10.56 29.69
N MET A 223 19.57 10.40 28.64
CA MET A 223 20.00 9.85 27.35
C MET A 223 20.93 10.83 26.63
N GLY A 224 22.24 10.56 26.72
CA GLY A 224 23.30 11.22 25.93
C GLY A 224 23.55 10.58 24.56
N SER A 225 22.83 9.49 24.25
CA SER A 225 22.93 8.70 23.01
C SER A 225 21.87 9.12 22.00
N ARG A 226 22.16 8.95 20.70
CA ARG A 226 21.22 9.18 19.60
C ARG A 226 20.26 8.00 19.50
N THR A 227 18.97 8.25 19.30
CA THR A 227 17.99 7.19 19.04
C THR A 227 17.93 6.92 17.54
N ARG A 228 18.17 5.67 17.14
CA ARG A 228 17.96 5.20 15.77
C ARG A 228 16.67 4.39 15.71
N ILE A 229 15.83 4.71 14.74
CA ILE A 229 14.61 3.99 14.39
C ILE A 229 14.80 3.43 12.99
N ASN A 230 14.90 2.12 12.86
CA ASN A 230 14.86 1.47 11.56
C ASN A 230 13.41 1.26 11.14
N MET A 231 13.05 1.60 9.91
CA MET A 231 11.72 1.36 9.35
C MET A 231 11.79 1.12 7.85
N THR A 232 10.67 0.65 7.28
CA THR A 232 10.48 0.48 5.85
C THR A 232 9.37 1.43 5.39
N LEU A 233 9.59 2.13 4.28
CA LEU A 233 8.54 2.83 3.54
C LEU A 233 7.85 1.84 2.60
N SER A 234 6.55 1.73 2.68
CA SER A 234 5.75 0.88 1.79
C SER A 234 5.05 1.74 0.75
N ARG A 235 5.05 1.29 -0.51
CA ARG A 235 4.24 1.95 -1.55
C ARG A 235 2.77 1.86 -1.20
N ILE A 236 2.03 2.92 -1.45
CA ILE A 236 0.57 2.93 -1.25
C ILE A 236 -0.21 2.40 -2.47
N VAL A 237 0.52 1.98 -3.51
CA VAL A 237 0.00 1.50 -4.80
C VAL A 237 0.49 0.08 -5.08
N SER A 238 -0.16 -0.56 -6.04
CA SER A 238 0.20 -1.86 -6.62
C SER A 238 0.80 -1.67 -8.00
N ARG A 239 1.74 -2.54 -8.40
CA ARG A 239 2.33 -2.56 -9.75
C ARG A 239 1.81 -3.71 -10.58
N PHE A 240 1.58 -3.43 -11.85
CA PHE A 240 1.34 -4.43 -12.87
C PHE A 240 2.48 -4.42 -13.89
N ASP A 241 3.11 -5.57 -14.03
CA ASP A 241 3.96 -5.89 -15.17
C ASP A 241 3.14 -6.65 -16.19
N ILE A 242 3.39 -6.38 -17.47
CA ILE A 242 2.71 -7.11 -18.55
C ILE A 242 3.75 -7.78 -19.41
N ILE A 243 3.58 -9.08 -19.63
CA ILE A 243 4.40 -9.87 -20.54
C ILE A 243 3.58 -10.10 -21.80
N ASN A 244 4.04 -9.52 -22.91
CA ASN A 244 3.46 -9.75 -24.23
C ASN A 244 4.58 -9.84 -25.28
N ASP A 245 4.49 -10.84 -26.16
CA ASP A 245 5.24 -10.91 -27.39
C ASP A 245 4.24 -10.92 -28.54
N GLU A 246 4.12 -9.78 -29.24
CA GLU A 246 3.18 -9.60 -30.33
C GLU A 246 3.32 -10.66 -31.44
N LYS A 247 4.53 -11.20 -31.64
CA LYS A 247 4.74 -12.23 -32.68
C LYS A 247 4.14 -13.58 -32.30
N LEU A 248 3.95 -13.82 -31.00
CA LEU A 248 3.36 -15.04 -30.47
C LEU A 248 1.87 -14.86 -30.19
N SER A 249 1.48 -13.70 -29.64
CA SER A 249 0.09 -13.42 -29.26
C SER A 249 -0.77 -12.83 -30.37
N HIS A 250 -0.16 -12.36 -31.46
CA HIS A 250 -0.84 -11.62 -32.54
C HIS A 250 -1.54 -10.32 -32.07
N LEU A 251 -1.19 -9.85 -30.87
CA LEU A 251 -1.77 -8.69 -30.22
C LEU A 251 -0.71 -7.61 -29.99
N THR A 252 -0.93 -6.43 -30.57
CA THR A 252 -0.21 -5.20 -30.22
C THR A 252 -0.98 -4.48 -29.13
N ILE A 253 -0.53 -4.52 -27.88
CA ILE A 253 -1.13 -3.73 -26.81
C ILE A 253 -0.78 -2.26 -27.03
N THR A 254 -1.77 -1.39 -26.90
CA THR A 254 -1.63 0.07 -27.03
C THR A 254 -1.90 0.80 -25.73
N GLY A 255 -2.72 0.24 -24.84
CA GLY A 255 -3.04 0.88 -23.56
C GLY A 255 -3.53 -0.09 -22.50
N VAL A 256 -3.39 0.34 -21.26
CA VAL A 256 -3.78 -0.39 -20.05
C VAL A 256 -4.57 0.54 -19.14
N SER A 257 -5.68 0.05 -18.62
CA SER A 257 -6.50 0.74 -17.62
C SER A 257 -6.99 -0.29 -16.58
N MET A 258 -7.75 0.18 -15.60
CA MET A 258 -8.43 -0.63 -14.61
C MET A 258 -9.87 -0.17 -14.47
N GLY A 259 -10.81 -1.10 -14.60
CA GLY A 259 -12.20 -0.91 -14.24
C GLY A 259 -12.43 -1.21 -12.76
N HIS A 260 -13.45 -0.56 -12.20
CA HIS A 260 -13.81 -0.69 -10.78
C HIS A 260 -12.64 -0.39 -9.81
N GLY A 261 -11.73 0.52 -10.19
CA GLY A 261 -10.62 0.93 -9.35
C GLY A 261 -11.03 1.95 -8.30
N ARG A 262 -10.36 1.93 -7.14
CA ARG A 262 -10.56 2.93 -6.08
C ARG A 262 -9.84 4.23 -6.43
N LYS A 263 -10.46 5.39 -6.14
CA LYS A 263 -9.92 6.71 -6.54
C LYS A 263 -8.75 7.23 -5.68
N GLY A 264 -8.53 6.67 -4.49
CA GLY A 264 -7.53 7.15 -3.55
C GLY A 264 -7.43 6.25 -2.32
N VAL A 265 -6.48 6.57 -1.43
CA VAL A 265 -6.27 5.84 -0.17
C VAL A 265 -5.99 6.77 1.00
N THR A 266 -6.23 6.31 2.22
CA THR A 266 -5.60 6.84 3.44
C THR A 266 -4.11 6.45 3.51
N PHE A 267 -3.34 7.10 4.39
CA PHE A 267 -1.91 6.83 4.53
C PHE A 267 -1.57 5.85 5.67
N PHE A 268 -2.33 5.89 6.77
CA PHE A 268 -2.02 5.16 8.00
C PHE A 268 -3.29 4.62 8.69
N PRO A 269 -3.68 3.35 8.47
CA PRO A 269 -3.14 2.42 7.47
C PRO A 269 -3.52 2.82 6.03
N VAL A 270 -2.90 2.16 5.04
CA VAL A 270 -3.26 2.32 3.62
C VAL A 270 -4.57 1.59 3.35
N VAL A 271 -5.66 2.33 3.20
CA VAL A 271 -7.01 1.78 2.98
C VAL A 271 -7.68 2.58 1.86
N PRO A 272 -8.39 1.92 0.93
CA PRO A 272 -9.14 2.61 -0.11
C PRO A 272 -10.13 3.62 0.43
N VAL A 273 -10.20 4.77 -0.22
CA VAL A 273 -11.21 5.80 0.06
C VAL A 273 -12.58 5.29 -0.37
N GLU A 274 -13.54 5.44 0.52
CA GLU A 274 -14.95 5.21 0.22
C GLU A 274 -15.64 6.55 -0.06
N ASP A 275 -16.67 6.51 -0.90
CA ASP A 275 -17.60 7.62 -1.03
C ASP A 275 -18.86 7.34 -0.21
N ALA A 276 -19.50 8.41 0.26
CA ALA A 276 -20.81 8.28 0.91
C ALA A 276 -21.87 7.71 -0.05
N ASP A 277 -21.67 7.92 -1.35
CA ASP A 277 -22.40 7.29 -2.44
C ASP A 277 -21.61 6.09 -3.00
N PRO A 278 -21.99 4.84 -2.70
CA PRO A 278 -21.27 3.66 -3.14
C PRO A 278 -21.02 3.61 -4.66
N ASP A 279 -21.96 4.14 -5.46
CA ASP A 279 -21.86 4.17 -6.93
C ASP A 279 -20.75 5.10 -7.44
N LYS A 280 -20.24 6.00 -6.59
CA LYS A 280 -19.14 6.95 -6.90
C LYS A 280 -17.81 6.55 -6.27
N THR A 281 -17.76 5.38 -5.64
CA THR A 281 -16.55 4.89 -4.97
C THR A 281 -15.55 4.32 -5.98
N LEU A 282 -16.05 3.65 -7.01
CA LEU A 282 -15.27 2.95 -8.01
C LEU A 282 -15.27 3.72 -9.34
N ILE A 283 -14.12 3.75 -10.01
CA ILE A 283 -13.92 4.46 -11.27
C ILE A 283 -13.26 3.54 -12.31
N THR A 284 -13.39 3.90 -13.58
CA THR A 284 -12.48 3.42 -14.62
C THR A 284 -11.30 4.37 -14.68
N TYR A 285 -10.10 3.87 -14.46
CA TYR A 285 -8.90 4.71 -14.51
C TYR A 285 -8.69 5.26 -15.92
N PRO A 286 -8.08 6.45 -16.06
CA PRO A 286 -7.63 6.90 -17.36
C PRO A 286 -6.69 5.87 -18.02
N ASP A 287 -6.74 5.81 -19.35
CA ASP A 287 -5.88 4.90 -20.09
C ASP A 287 -4.42 5.33 -19.96
N ARG A 288 -3.56 4.36 -19.66
CA ARG A 288 -2.12 4.54 -19.73
C ARG A 288 -1.59 3.91 -21.01
N ASP A 289 -0.84 4.68 -21.78
CA ASP A 289 -0.17 4.19 -22.97
C ASP A 289 0.79 3.04 -22.63
N PHE A 290 0.78 2.01 -23.48
CA PHE A 290 1.67 0.86 -23.37
C PHE A 290 2.84 1.01 -24.35
N ASP A 291 3.68 2.02 -24.11
CA ASP A 291 4.72 2.49 -25.03
C ASP A 291 6.15 2.34 -24.47
N GLY A 292 6.30 1.61 -23.37
CA GLY A 292 7.59 1.36 -22.73
C GLY A 292 8.59 0.62 -23.63
N ALA A 293 9.87 0.63 -23.23
CA ALA A 293 10.97 0.09 -24.05
C ALA A 293 10.78 -1.37 -24.49
N ASN A 294 10.11 -2.18 -23.66
CA ASN A 294 9.84 -3.59 -23.91
C ASN A 294 8.37 -3.87 -24.27
N ALA A 295 7.58 -2.83 -24.54
CA ALA A 295 6.19 -2.98 -24.97
C ALA A 295 6.11 -3.94 -26.15
N ASN A 296 5.27 -4.98 -25.99
CA ASN A 296 5.00 -6.03 -26.98
C ASN A 296 6.22 -6.89 -27.40
N LYS A 297 7.34 -6.81 -26.66
CA LYS A 297 8.60 -7.51 -26.95
C LYS A 297 9.08 -8.38 -25.78
N GLY A 298 8.19 -8.72 -24.86
CA GLY A 298 8.47 -9.45 -23.63
C GLY A 298 7.88 -8.75 -22.41
N THR A 299 8.65 -8.72 -21.32
CA THR A 299 8.21 -8.11 -20.05
C THR A 299 8.35 -6.59 -20.08
N GLN A 300 7.21 -5.91 -20.04
CA GLN A 300 7.12 -4.49 -19.70
C GLN A 300 6.90 -4.33 -18.20
N THR A 301 7.97 -3.94 -17.52
CA THR A 301 8.01 -3.59 -16.10
C THR A 301 7.26 -2.29 -15.84
N GLY A 302 6.48 -2.22 -14.76
CA GLY A 302 5.78 -1.00 -14.35
C GLY A 302 4.79 -0.47 -15.39
N ALA A 303 4.15 -1.40 -16.11
CA ALA A 303 3.21 -1.10 -17.19
C ALA A 303 1.99 -0.29 -16.70
N PHE A 304 1.52 -0.58 -15.48
CA PHE A 304 0.40 0.11 -14.87
C PHE A 304 0.53 0.11 -13.34
N TYR A 305 -0.08 1.11 -12.69
CA TYR A 305 -0.17 1.18 -11.23
C TYR A 305 -1.61 1.45 -10.81
N SER A 306 -2.03 0.90 -9.66
CA SER A 306 -3.36 1.13 -9.10
C SER A 306 -3.30 1.36 -7.59
N TYR A 307 -4.33 1.99 -7.03
CA TYR A 307 -4.58 1.84 -5.60
C TYR A 307 -5.11 0.43 -5.28
N PRO A 308 -5.03 -0.02 -4.02
CA PRO A 308 -5.54 -1.33 -3.62
C PRO A 308 -7.00 -1.53 -4.01
N SER A 309 -7.34 -2.75 -4.44
CA SER A 309 -8.69 -3.15 -4.84
C SER A 309 -9.09 -4.39 -4.04
N PRO A 310 -9.91 -4.21 -3.00
CA PRO A 310 -10.59 -5.30 -2.30
C PRO A 310 -11.35 -6.23 -3.27
N ILE A 311 -11.48 -7.50 -2.90
CA ILE A 311 -12.22 -8.52 -3.70
C ILE A 311 -13.67 -8.06 -3.97
N ALA A 312 -14.30 -7.41 -3.00
CA ALA A 312 -15.68 -6.92 -3.10
C ALA A 312 -15.89 -5.91 -4.25
N ASP A 313 -14.83 -5.21 -4.68
CA ASP A 313 -14.92 -4.23 -5.74
C ASP A 313 -15.01 -4.88 -7.12
N LYS A 314 -14.62 -6.16 -7.24
CA LYS A 314 -14.54 -6.88 -8.51
C LYS A 314 -13.76 -6.07 -9.55
N GLY A 315 -12.62 -5.55 -9.12
CA GLY A 315 -11.65 -4.86 -9.97
C GLY A 315 -11.19 -5.75 -11.13
N TYR A 316 -10.88 -5.14 -12.26
CA TYR A 316 -10.32 -5.84 -13.42
C TYR A 316 -9.42 -4.91 -14.23
N LEU A 317 -8.40 -5.48 -14.88
CA LEU A 317 -7.61 -4.74 -15.86
C LEU A 317 -8.36 -4.65 -17.19
N ILE A 318 -8.15 -3.54 -17.88
CA ILE A 318 -8.62 -3.32 -19.25
C ILE A 318 -7.38 -3.26 -20.13
N ILE A 319 -7.23 -4.25 -21.03
CA ILE A 319 -6.12 -4.31 -21.98
C ILE A 319 -6.64 -3.93 -23.36
N LYS A 320 -6.17 -2.79 -23.88
CA LYS A 320 -6.54 -2.26 -25.20
C LYS A 320 -5.42 -2.52 -26.20
N GLY A 321 -5.79 -2.82 -27.44
CA GLY A 321 -4.80 -3.10 -28.46
C GLY A 321 -5.37 -3.36 -29.83
N LYS A 322 -4.51 -3.87 -30.71
CA LYS A 322 -4.84 -4.26 -32.08
C LYS A 322 -4.49 -5.72 -32.29
N TYR A 323 -5.45 -6.50 -32.73
CA TYR A 323 -5.27 -7.92 -33.01
C TYR A 323 -5.27 -8.19 -34.52
N ALA A 324 -4.31 -8.97 -35.00
CA ALA A 324 -4.24 -9.44 -36.39
C ALA A 324 -3.60 -10.83 -36.47
N LEU A 325 -4.38 -11.84 -36.87
CA LEU A 325 -3.90 -13.22 -36.97
C LEU A 325 -2.72 -13.34 -37.96
N ASN A 326 -2.78 -12.63 -39.08
CA ASN A 326 -1.70 -12.56 -40.06
C ASN A 326 -1.26 -11.12 -40.31
N GLN A 327 -0.01 -10.93 -40.73
CA GLN A 327 0.56 -9.61 -41.04
C GLN A 327 -0.17 -8.83 -42.16
N MET A 328 -0.96 -9.54 -42.98
CA MET A 328 -1.72 -8.94 -44.08
C MET A 328 -3.15 -8.59 -43.69
N ASP A 329 -3.61 -9.07 -42.53
CA ASP A 329 -4.96 -8.78 -42.03
C ASP A 329 -5.03 -7.32 -41.57
N ILE A 330 -6.18 -6.69 -41.76
CA ILE A 330 -6.43 -5.35 -41.21
C ILE A 330 -6.57 -5.53 -39.70
N PRO A 331 -5.71 -4.92 -38.86
CA PRO A 331 -5.78 -5.12 -37.42
C PRO A 331 -7.11 -4.62 -36.86
N GLN A 332 -7.74 -5.46 -36.03
CA GLN A 332 -8.98 -5.14 -35.33
C GLN A 332 -8.66 -4.49 -33.98
N GLU A 333 -9.31 -3.37 -33.68
CA GLU A 333 -9.27 -2.77 -32.34
C GLU A 333 -10.00 -3.68 -31.34
N VAL A 334 -9.33 -3.98 -30.23
CA VAL A 334 -9.80 -4.90 -29.21
C VAL A 334 -9.65 -4.28 -27.82
N SER A 335 -10.54 -4.68 -26.90
CA SER A 335 -10.54 -4.26 -25.50
C SER A 335 -10.95 -5.44 -24.64
N TYR A 336 -9.99 -5.99 -23.91
CA TYR A 336 -10.20 -7.18 -23.08
C TYR A 336 -10.36 -6.80 -21.61
N MET A 337 -11.27 -7.48 -20.94
CA MET A 337 -11.41 -7.45 -19.50
C MET A 337 -10.61 -8.62 -18.91
N VAL A 338 -9.65 -8.31 -18.04
CA VAL A 338 -8.83 -9.29 -17.33
C VAL A 338 -9.20 -9.22 -15.86
N GLU A 339 -10.00 -10.18 -15.42
CA GLU A 339 -10.41 -10.31 -14.02
C GLU A 339 -9.23 -10.74 -13.15
N PHE A 340 -9.22 -10.29 -11.90
CA PHE A 340 -8.23 -10.71 -10.91
C PHE A 340 -8.61 -12.07 -10.34
N GLU A 341 -8.47 -13.11 -11.16
CA GLU A 341 -8.75 -14.49 -10.81
C GLU A 341 -7.57 -15.38 -11.23
N GLN A 342 -7.25 -16.39 -10.42
CA GLN A 342 -6.30 -17.42 -10.79
C GLN A 342 -7.04 -18.74 -10.92
N SER A 343 -7.13 -19.30 -12.14
CA SER A 343 -7.70 -20.64 -12.37
C SER A 343 -6.59 -21.64 -12.70
N VAL A 344 -6.50 -22.69 -11.89
CA VAL A 344 -5.67 -23.88 -12.20
C VAL A 344 -6.61 -25.08 -12.32
N ALA A 345 -6.58 -25.74 -13.47
CA ALA A 345 -7.36 -26.96 -13.74
C ALA A 345 -8.88 -26.85 -13.45
N GLY A 346 -9.48 -25.67 -13.69
CA GLY A 346 -10.93 -25.45 -13.56
C GLY A 346 -11.41 -25.09 -12.15
N THR A 347 -10.49 -24.87 -11.20
CA THR A 347 -10.77 -24.26 -9.89
C THR A 347 -10.08 -22.91 -9.84
N GLY A 348 -10.85 -21.83 -9.63
CA GLY A 348 -10.35 -20.46 -9.61
C GLY A 348 -10.59 -19.76 -8.27
N GLY A 349 -9.60 -18.99 -7.80
CA GLY A 349 -9.72 -18.11 -6.63
C GLY A 349 -9.50 -16.64 -7.01
N TYR A 350 -10.16 -15.72 -6.30
CA TYR A 350 -9.97 -14.29 -6.50
C TYR A 350 -8.59 -13.83 -5.99
N ILE A 351 -7.94 -12.96 -6.76
CA ILE A 351 -6.70 -12.29 -6.39
C ILE A 351 -7.06 -10.90 -5.86
N GLU A 352 -6.82 -10.66 -4.58
CA GLU A 352 -6.93 -9.31 -4.02
C GLU A 352 -5.74 -8.43 -4.46
N VAL A 353 -6.03 -7.20 -4.88
CA VAL A 353 -4.98 -6.21 -5.23
C VAL A 353 -4.57 -5.44 -3.97
N LYS A 354 -3.40 -5.76 -3.43
CA LYS A 354 -2.84 -5.22 -2.18
C LYS A 354 -1.78 -4.16 -2.45
N PRO A 355 -1.65 -3.11 -1.61
CA PRO A 355 -0.61 -2.10 -1.78
C PRO A 355 0.77 -2.73 -1.64
N ASN A 356 1.77 -2.16 -2.29
CA ASN A 356 3.15 -2.65 -2.23
C ASN A 356 3.31 -4.12 -2.69
N HIS A 357 2.48 -4.55 -3.64
CA HIS A 357 2.60 -5.84 -4.32
C HIS A 357 2.80 -5.65 -5.82
N ARG A 358 3.43 -6.64 -6.44
CA ARG A 358 3.66 -6.74 -7.87
C ARG A 358 2.80 -7.87 -8.43
N TYR A 359 2.05 -7.55 -9.47
CA TYR A 359 1.24 -8.47 -10.25
C TYR A 359 1.85 -8.58 -11.63
N THR A 360 2.22 -9.79 -12.06
CA THR A 360 2.74 -10.02 -13.41
C THR A 360 1.67 -10.71 -14.23
N VAL A 361 1.16 -10.00 -15.24
CA VAL A 361 0.13 -10.47 -16.16
C VAL A 361 0.83 -10.97 -17.43
N ARG A 362 0.84 -12.29 -17.63
CA ARG A 362 1.39 -12.90 -18.84
C ARG A 362 0.27 -13.22 -19.80
N ILE A 363 0.32 -12.62 -20.99
CA ILE A 363 -0.55 -13.00 -22.09
C ILE A 363 -0.04 -14.30 -22.68
N THR A 364 -0.92 -15.31 -22.72
CA THR A 364 -0.59 -16.64 -23.24
C THR A 364 -1.18 -16.88 -24.62
N ASP A 365 -2.37 -16.32 -24.88
CA ASP A 365 -3.04 -16.39 -26.18
C ASP A 365 -4.02 -15.22 -26.31
N ALA A 366 -4.37 -14.85 -27.54
CA ALA A 366 -5.35 -13.81 -27.81
C ALA A 366 -6.15 -14.12 -29.09
N ASP A 367 -7.43 -13.78 -29.07
CA ASP A 367 -8.30 -13.76 -30.23
C ASP A 367 -9.16 -12.48 -30.21
N PRO A 368 -9.92 -12.14 -31.27
CA PRO A 368 -10.68 -10.88 -31.31
C PRO A 368 -11.69 -10.62 -30.17
N PHE A 369 -12.02 -11.64 -29.38
CA PHE A 369 -13.03 -11.61 -28.33
C PHE A 369 -12.51 -11.99 -26.95
N LYS A 370 -11.40 -12.74 -26.86
CA LYS A 370 -10.86 -13.27 -25.62
C LYS A 370 -9.35 -13.08 -25.50
N LEU A 371 -8.91 -12.80 -24.27
CA LEU A 371 -7.51 -12.76 -23.89
C LEU A 371 -7.27 -13.82 -22.82
N ASP A 372 -6.37 -14.77 -23.10
CA ASP A 372 -5.93 -15.76 -22.12
C ASP A 372 -4.68 -15.24 -21.42
N VAL A 373 -4.75 -15.21 -20.08
CA VAL A 373 -3.66 -14.70 -19.24
C VAL A 373 -3.35 -15.62 -18.07
N ASN A 374 -2.13 -15.48 -17.57
CA ASN A 374 -1.73 -16.01 -16.28
C ASN A 374 -1.23 -14.85 -15.38
N ILE A 375 -1.76 -14.76 -14.16
CA ILE A 375 -1.35 -13.75 -13.18
C ILE A 375 -0.54 -14.41 -12.08
N THR A 376 0.64 -13.87 -11.80
CA THR A 376 1.46 -14.23 -10.64
C THR A 376 1.65 -13.03 -9.72
N VAL A 377 1.56 -13.25 -8.42
CA VAL A 377 1.72 -12.21 -7.39
C VAL A 377 3.05 -12.39 -6.69
N SER A 378 3.73 -11.28 -6.38
CA SER A 378 4.92 -11.27 -5.52
C SER A 378 4.88 -10.03 -4.64
N ASP A 379 5.48 -10.12 -3.46
CA ASP A 379 5.76 -8.94 -2.66
C ASP A 379 6.66 -7.98 -3.46
N TRP A 380 6.39 -6.67 -3.31
CA TRP A 380 7.18 -5.61 -3.93
C TRP A 380 8.13 -4.99 -2.91
N THR A 381 8.68 -5.83 -2.03
CA THR A 381 9.73 -5.48 -1.10
C THR A 381 11.09 -5.70 -1.77
N ASP A 382 12.06 -4.85 -1.47
CA ASP A 382 13.43 -5.00 -1.99
C ASP A 382 14.27 -6.00 -1.15
N GLY A 383 13.61 -6.84 -0.33
CA GLY A 383 14.25 -7.83 0.54
C GLY A 383 13.38 -9.06 0.81
N GLY A 384 13.82 -10.21 0.27
CA GLY A 384 13.37 -11.57 0.63
C GLY A 384 12.36 -12.21 -0.34
N ASP A 385 12.54 -13.51 -0.60
CA ASP A 385 11.57 -14.34 -1.32
C ASP A 385 10.27 -14.47 -0.52
N PHE A 386 9.13 -14.33 -1.20
CA PHE A 386 7.79 -14.53 -0.66
C PHE A 386 7.05 -15.61 -1.47
N GLU A 387 6.43 -16.56 -0.78
CA GLU A 387 5.53 -17.54 -1.37
C GLU A 387 4.09 -17.08 -1.13
N TYR A 388 3.41 -16.66 -2.20
CA TYR A 388 2.00 -16.28 -2.15
C TYR A 388 1.14 -17.49 -1.79
N GLN A 389 0.52 -17.45 -0.60
CA GLN A 389 -0.49 -18.42 -0.18
C GLN A 389 -1.86 -17.74 -0.32
N PRO A 390 -2.71 -18.13 -1.30
CA PRO A 390 -4.09 -17.66 -1.33
C PRO A 390 -4.83 -18.11 -0.05
N GLU A 391 -5.84 -17.36 0.39
CA GLU A 391 -6.62 -17.75 1.57
C GLU A 391 -7.25 -19.12 1.37
N ASN A 392 -7.13 -20.03 2.34
CA ASN A 392 -7.68 -21.37 2.23
C ASN A 392 -9.22 -21.31 2.12
N GLU A 393 -9.75 -21.52 0.93
CA GLU A 393 -11.19 -21.54 0.65
C GLU A 393 -11.64 -22.97 0.40
N LEU A 394 -12.59 -23.43 1.20
CA LEU A 394 -13.32 -24.68 1.00
C LEU A 394 -14.80 -24.37 0.75
N ALA A 395 -15.34 -24.85 -0.36
CA ALA A 395 -16.73 -24.66 -0.73
C ALA A 395 -17.37 -25.99 -1.16
N ILE A 396 -18.39 -26.42 -0.44
CA ILE A 396 -19.26 -27.52 -0.87
C ILE A 396 -20.15 -26.98 -2.00
N GLY A 397 -20.04 -27.58 -3.20
CA GLY A 397 -20.80 -27.15 -4.37
C GLY A 397 -22.31 -27.38 -4.22
N THR A 398 -23.11 -26.79 -5.10
CA THR A 398 -24.56 -27.07 -5.17
C THR A 398 -24.79 -28.55 -5.44
N LEU A 399 -25.31 -29.27 -4.45
CA LEU A 399 -25.67 -30.68 -4.54
C LEU A 399 -26.70 -30.85 -5.65
N THR A 400 -26.37 -31.67 -6.65
CA THR A 400 -27.30 -32.03 -7.73
C THR A 400 -28.30 -33.07 -7.20
N GLY A 401 -29.21 -32.60 -6.33
CA GLY A 401 -30.37 -33.32 -5.80
C GLY A 401 -30.08 -34.48 -4.85
N VAL A 402 -30.68 -34.46 -3.66
CA VAL A 402 -31.55 -35.52 -3.07
C VAL A 402 -31.74 -35.22 -1.57
N GLY A 403 -33.00 -35.04 -1.16
CA GLY A 403 -33.40 -35.23 0.25
C GLY A 403 -33.19 -34.05 1.23
N ALA A 404 -33.26 -34.37 2.52
CA ALA A 404 -33.15 -33.47 3.69
C ALA A 404 -31.73 -32.95 3.98
N THR A 405 -30.83 -32.97 2.98
CA THR A 405 -29.43 -32.57 3.15
C THR A 405 -29.32 -31.06 3.35
N THR A 406 -28.67 -30.62 4.42
CA THR A 406 -28.45 -29.19 4.70
C THR A 406 -26.96 -28.85 4.67
N ILE A 407 -26.60 -27.77 3.98
CA ILE A 407 -25.25 -27.22 3.96
C ILE A 407 -25.20 -25.99 4.88
N ALA A 408 -24.22 -25.94 5.77
CA ALA A 408 -23.96 -24.81 6.64
C ALA A 408 -22.52 -24.33 6.44
N GLY A 409 -22.34 -23.01 6.30
CA GLY A 409 -21.02 -22.36 6.28
C GLY A 409 -20.11 -22.80 5.13
N ASN A 410 -20.66 -23.34 4.03
CA ASN A 410 -19.93 -23.86 2.87
C ASN A 410 -18.90 -24.98 3.16
N ASN A 411 -18.82 -25.49 4.39
CA ASN A 411 -17.85 -26.49 4.81
C ASN A 411 -18.46 -27.66 5.62
N THR A 412 -19.75 -27.60 5.93
CA THR A 412 -20.47 -28.63 6.68
C THR A 412 -21.70 -29.07 5.90
N ALA A 413 -21.85 -30.37 5.66
CA ALA A 413 -23.07 -30.95 5.11
C ALA A 413 -23.64 -31.98 6.10
N THR A 414 -24.94 -31.88 6.37
CA THR A 414 -25.69 -32.84 7.20
C THR A 414 -26.58 -33.66 6.28
N VAL A 415 -26.39 -34.98 6.27
CA VAL A 415 -27.12 -35.92 5.40
C VAL A 415 -27.98 -36.83 6.27
N SER A 416 -29.25 -37.04 5.90
CA SER A 416 -30.11 -38.00 6.58
C SER A 416 -29.81 -39.43 6.11
N PRO A 417 -29.53 -40.38 7.02
CA PRO A 417 -29.32 -41.78 6.65
C PRO A 417 -30.60 -42.51 6.22
N ASP A 418 -31.78 -41.91 6.47
CA ASP A 418 -33.07 -42.54 6.15
C ASP A 418 -33.40 -42.53 4.65
N GLU A 419 -32.67 -41.72 3.86
CA GLU A 419 -33.03 -41.44 2.47
C GLU A 419 -32.08 -42.07 1.44
N THR A 420 -30.85 -42.43 1.82
CA THR A 420 -29.87 -43.05 0.90
C THR A 420 -28.87 -43.98 1.62
N GLU A 421 -28.41 -45.03 0.93
CA GLU A 421 -27.30 -45.90 1.39
C GLU A 421 -25.91 -45.37 0.97
N TYR A 422 -25.89 -44.36 0.10
CA TYR A 422 -24.67 -43.69 -0.37
C TYR A 422 -24.96 -42.22 -0.65
N PHE A 423 -24.01 -41.34 -0.31
CA PHE A 423 -24.07 -39.93 -0.66
C PHE A 423 -22.70 -39.47 -1.17
N SER A 424 -22.71 -38.49 -2.07
CA SER A 424 -21.51 -37.85 -2.60
C SER A 424 -21.60 -36.35 -2.36
N ILE A 425 -20.64 -35.80 -1.63
CA ILE A 425 -20.54 -34.36 -1.37
C ILE A 425 -19.39 -33.83 -2.23
N PRO A 426 -19.67 -33.22 -3.40
CA PRO A 426 -18.66 -32.49 -4.13
C PRO A 426 -18.26 -31.24 -3.34
N PHE A 427 -16.97 -31.09 -3.09
CA PHE A 427 -16.41 -29.86 -2.54
C PHE A 427 -15.20 -29.41 -3.35
N THR A 428 -14.92 -28.13 -3.31
CA THR A 428 -13.74 -27.50 -3.89
C THR A 428 -12.87 -26.98 -2.75
N SER A 429 -11.55 -27.16 -2.85
CA SER A 429 -10.57 -26.67 -1.89
C SER A 429 -9.31 -26.23 -2.64
N ASN A 430 -8.68 -25.15 -2.20
CA ASN A 430 -7.36 -24.71 -2.69
C ASN A 430 -6.19 -25.20 -1.82
N SER A 431 -6.47 -26.00 -0.79
CA SER A 431 -5.51 -26.68 0.07
C SER A 431 -5.93 -28.12 0.37
N GLU A 432 -5.05 -28.90 1.02
CA GLU A 432 -5.39 -30.27 1.45
C GLU A 432 -6.60 -30.24 2.39
N ALA A 433 -7.64 -31.00 2.05
CA ALA A 433 -8.89 -31.04 2.80
C ALA A 433 -8.99 -32.31 3.65
N GLU A 434 -9.20 -32.14 4.95
CA GLU A 434 -9.49 -33.26 5.85
C GLU A 434 -11.01 -33.42 6.00
N CYS A 435 -11.51 -34.63 5.72
CA CYS A 435 -12.92 -34.97 5.87
C CYS A 435 -13.13 -35.70 7.21
N SER A 436 -14.01 -35.19 8.07
CA SER A 436 -14.44 -35.88 9.28
C SER A 436 -15.94 -36.18 9.23
N ILE A 437 -16.31 -37.40 9.63
CA ILE A 437 -17.71 -37.83 9.72
C ILE A 437 -18.08 -37.91 11.19
N VAL A 438 -19.11 -37.15 11.58
CA VAL A 438 -19.65 -37.12 12.94
C VAL A 438 -21.09 -37.61 12.89
N TYR A 439 -21.40 -38.62 13.70
CA TYR A 439 -22.76 -39.12 13.90
C TYR A 439 -23.38 -38.34 15.05
N THR A 440 -24.48 -37.63 14.76
CA THR A 440 -25.24 -36.83 15.73
C THR A 440 -26.54 -37.49 16.14
#